data_AF-A0A8H9KH75-F1
#
_entry.id   AF-A0A8H9KH75-F1
#
_cell.length_a   1.000
_cell.length_b   1.000
_cell.length_c   1.000
_cell.angle_alpha   90.00
_cell.angle_beta   90.00
_cell.angle_gamma   90.00
#
_symmetry.space_group_name_H-M   'P 1'
#
loop_
_entity.id
_entity.type
_entity.pdbx_description
1 polymer ?
#
loop_
_entity_poly.entity_id
_entity_poly.type
_entity_poly.pdbx_seq_one_letter_code
_entity_poly.pdbx_strand_id
1 'polypeptide(L)'
;MACNHVGGLSGAFIPVSEDANMIRAAKDGTLSIPKLEAMTAVCSVGLDMIPIPGSTPTARISGMIADEAAIGMINNKTTAVRVIPVPGKDVGDEVDFGGY
;
A
#
# COMPACT_ATOMS: atom_id res chain seq x y z
N MET A 1 -12.69 -11.84 -19.26
CA MET A 1 -11.62 -11.06 -18.61
C MET A 1 -10.34 -11.34 -19.36
N ALA A 2 -9.76 -10.34 -20.03
CA ALA A 2 -8.46 -10.47 -20.67
C ALA A 2 -7.42 -10.52 -19.53
N CYS A 3 -6.65 -11.58 -19.26
CA CYS A 3 -6.18 -12.72 -20.03
C CYS A 3 -6.04 -13.94 -19.07
N ASN A 4 -6.07 -15.19 -19.56
CA ASN A 4 -6.01 -16.40 -18.70
C ASN A 4 -4.60 -16.74 -18.14
N HIS A 5 -3.57 -16.01 -18.57
CA HIS A 5 -2.18 -16.12 -18.11
C HIS A 5 -1.49 -14.77 -18.31
N VAL A 6 -1.68 -13.84 -17.38
CA VAL A 6 -0.86 -12.63 -17.32
C VAL A 6 0.28 -12.94 -16.34
N GLY A 7 1.50 -12.99 -16.83
CA GLY A 7 2.68 -12.90 -15.96
C GLY A 7 2.78 -11.47 -15.44
N GLY A 8 2.18 -11.19 -14.28
CA GLY A 8 2.13 -9.85 -13.70
C GLY A 8 0.92 -9.64 -12.76
N LEU A 9 0.92 -8.53 -12.04
CA LEU A 9 -0.18 -8.14 -11.14
C LEU A 9 -1.35 -7.64 -11.99
N SER A 10 -2.44 -8.41 -12.04
CA SER A 10 -3.60 -8.15 -12.91
C SER A 10 -4.66 -7.23 -12.27
N GLY A 11 -4.31 -6.52 -11.19
CA GLY A 11 -5.23 -5.65 -10.46
C GLY A 11 -4.66 -4.26 -10.21
N ALA A 12 -5.48 -3.38 -9.65
CA ALA A 12 -5.14 -1.97 -9.47
C ALA A 12 -4.12 -1.81 -8.34
N PHE A 13 -2.96 -1.25 -8.67
CA PHE A 13 -2.08 -0.65 -7.68
C PHE A 13 -2.67 0.68 -7.22
N ILE A 14 -2.65 0.94 -5.93
CA ILE A 14 -3.09 2.21 -5.33
C ILE A 14 -1.82 2.97 -4.91
N PRO A 15 -1.20 3.75 -5.82
CA PRO A 15 0.08 4.39 -5.55
C PRO A 15 -0.13 5.64 -4.69
N VAL A 16 -0.25 5.44 -3.38
CA VAL A 16 -0.69 6.49 -2.42
C VAL A 16 0.15 7.75 -2.51
N SER A 17 1.45 7.62 -2.79
CA SER A 17 2.39 8.73 -2.88
C SER A 17 2.72 9.21 -4.29
N GLU A 18 2.13 8.64 -5.34
CA GLU A 18 2.39 9.05 -6.74
C GLU A 18 1.19 9.76 -7.38
N ASP A 19 -0.03 9.54 -6.88
CA ASP A 19 -1.25 10.21 -7.36
C ASP A 19 -1.66 11.40 -6.46
N ALA A 20 -1.81 12.58 -7.05
CA ALA A 20 -2.12 13.81 -6.33
C ALA A 20 -3.46 13.77 -5.57
N ASN A 21 -4.47 13.07 -6.09
CA ASN A 21 -5.76 12.92 -5.41
C ASN A 21 -5.65 11.92 -4.26
N MET A 22 -4.88 10.85 -4.42
CA MET A 22 -4.61 9.89 -3.34
C MET A 22 -3.79 10.54 -2.21
N ILE A 23 -2.77 11.34 -2.52
CA ILE A 23 -2.01 12.12 -1.53
C ILE A 23 -2.96 13.04 -0.77
N ARG A 24 -3.85 13.75 -1.47
CA ARG A 24 -4.84 14.63 -0.84
C ARG A 24 -5.79 13.86 0.07
N ALA A 25 -6.32 12.72 -0.40
CA ALA A 25 -7.21 11.86 0.37
C ALA A 25 -6.52 11.22 1.59
N ALA A 26 -5.22 10.95 1.50
CA ALA A 26 -4.43 10.50 2.66
C ALA A 26 -4.21 11.65 3.65
N LYS A 27 -3.88 12.85 3.18
CA LYS A 27 -3.68 14.05 4.01
C LYS A 27 -4.96 14.48 4.74
N ASP A 28 -6.14 14.34 4.12
CA ASP A 28 -7.43 14.65 4.76
C ASP A 28 -8.05 13.49 5.56
N GLY A 29 -7.40 12.33 5.59
CA GLY A 29 -7.81 11.15 6.35
C GLY A 29 -8.91 10.31 5.69
N THR A 30 -9.38 10.68 4.49
CA THR A 30 -10.38 9.89 3.72
C THR A 30 -9.82 8.53 3.28
N LEU A 31 -8.51 8.46 3.03
CA LEU A 31 -7.76 7.27 2.68
C LEU A 31 -6.86 6.87 3.86
N SER A 32 -7.05 5.65 4.37
CA SER A 32 -6.33 5.10 5.52
C SER A 32 -5.87 3.66 5.24
N ILE A 33 -4.88 3.17 6.00
CA ILE A 33 -4.36 1.79 5.86
C ILE A 33 -5.48 0.74 5.87
N PRO A 34 -6.42 0.72 6.84
CA PRO A 34 -7.49 -0.29 6.84
C PRO A 34 -8.42 -0.19 5.63
N LYS A 35 -8.58 1.02 5.07
CA LYS A 35 -9.39 1.23 3.87
C LYS A 35 -8.68 0.72 2.62
N LEU A 36 -7.35 0.82 2.57
CA LEU A 36 -6.51 0.23 1.53
C LEU A 36 -6.59 -1.31 1.59
N GLU A 37 -6.44 -1.91 2.78
CA GLU A 37 -6.59 -3.35 3.00
C GLU A 37 -8.00 -3.85 2.59
N ALA A 38 -9.04 -3.10 2.93
CA ALA A 38 -10.41 -3.42 2.51
C ALA A 38 -10.56 -3.39 0.97
N MET A 39 -9.87 -2.49 0.27
CA MET A 39 -9.85 -2.46 -1.20
C MET A 39 -9.02 -3.63 -1.76
N THR A 40 -7.96 -4.07 -1.09
CA THR A 40 -7.19 -5.28 -1.43
C THR A 40 -8.10 -6.51 -1.45
N ALA A 41 -8.95 -6.66 -0.43
CA ALA A 41 -9.88 -7.78 -0.33
C ALA A 41 -10.85 -7.89 -1.52
N VAL A 42 -11.02 -6.83 -2.30
CA VAL A 42 -11.89 -6.80 -3.49
C VAL A 42 -11.06 -6.77 -4.78
N CYS A 43 -10.52 -5.62 -5.16
CA CYS A 43 -9.96 -5.37 -6.50
C CYS A 43 -8.51 -4.88 -6.52
N SER A 44 -8.01 -4.28 -5.43
CA SER A 44 -6.62 -3.78 -5.34
C SER A 44 -5.62 -4.92 -5.15
N VAL A 45 -4.37 -4.72 -5.54
CA VAL A 45 -3.31 -5.72 -5.35
C VAL A 45 -2.45 -5.49 -4.12
N GLY A 46 -2.89 -4.65 -3.19
CA GLY A 46 -2.28 -4.50 -1.87
C GLY A 46 -1.88 -3.07 -1.52
N LEU A 47 -0.89 -2.97 -0.64
CA LEU A 47 -0.36 -1.72 -0.13
C LEU A 47 0.81 -1.24 -0.99
N ASP A 48 0.73 -0.02 -1.50
CA ASP A 48 1.74 0.49 -2.42
C ASP A 48 2.12 1.95 -2.24
N MET A 49 3.41 2.21 -2.38
CA MET A 49 4.02 3.53 -2.21
C MET A 49 3.53 4.20 -0.93
N ILE A 50 3.62 3.48 0.19
CA ILE A 50 3.16 3.97 1.49
C ILE A 50 4.37 4.32 2.37
N PRO A 51 4.69 5.62 2.53
CA PRO A 51 5.68 6.05 3.50
C PRO A 51 5.15 5.81 4.91
N ILE A 52 6.00 5.25 5.77
CA ILE A 52 5.71 5.04 7.19
C ILE A 52 6.84 5.66 8.04
N PRO A 53 6.57 6.01 9.32
CA PRO A 53 7.61 6.52 10.19
C PRO A 53 8.83 5.58 10.22
N GLY A 54 10.04 6.13 10.11
CA GLY A 54 11.27 5.33 10.13
C GLY A 54 11.50 4.58 11.45
N SER A 55 10.85 5.04 12.51
CA SER A 55 10.83 4.39 13.83
C SER A 55 9.85 3.21 13.93
N THR A 56 9.12 2.88 12.85
CA THR A 56 8.14 1.80 12.86
C THR A 56 8.82 0.46 13.19
N PRO A 57 8.38 -0.25 14.25
CA PRO A 57 8.98 -1.52 14.63
C PRO A 57 8.83 -2.58 13.53
N THR A 58 9.85 -3.40 13.35
CA THR A 58 9.82 -4.52 12.38
C THR A 58 8.60 -5.41 12.57
N ALA A 59 8.18 -5.67 13.82
CA ALA A 59 6.98 -6.46 14.10
C ALA A 59 5.69 -5.86 13.50
N ARG A 60 5.58 -4.53 13.44
CA ARG A 60 4.44 -3.85 12.82
C ARG A 60 4.49 -3.95 11.30
N ILE A 61 5.68 -3.84 10.70
CA ILE A 61 5.88 -4.05 9.26
C ILE A 61 5.54 -5.50 8.88
N SER A 62 6.01 -6.47 9.67
CA SER A 62 5.65 -7.88 9.51
C SER A 62 4.15 -8.12 9.63
N GLY A 63 3.47 -7.39 10.52
CA GLY A 63 2.01 -7.41 10.64
C GLY A 63 1.33 -6.99 9.34
N MET A 64 1.70 -5.84 8.77
CA MET A 64 1.15 -5.36 7.49
C MET A 64 1.35 -6.38 6.35
N ILE A 65 2.53 -7.01 6.29
CA ILE A 65 2.81 -8.06 5.29
C ILE A 65 1.94 -9.29 5.54
N ALA A 66 1.77 -9.70 6.80
CA ALA A 66 0.97 -10.87 7.15
C ALA A 66 -0.52 -10.66 6.82
N ASP A 67 -1.06 -9.46 7.05
CA ASP A 67 -2.44 -9.11 6.76
C ASP A 67 -2.72 -9.18 5.25
N GLU A 68 -1.85 -8.57 4.44
CA GLU A 68 -1.95 -8.57 2.98
C GLU A 68 -1.72 -9.98 2.38
N ALA A 69 -0.81 -10.76 2.97
CA ALA A 69 -0.62 -12.15 2.61
C ALA A 69 -1.87 -13.00 2.95
N ALA A 70 -2.50 -12.78 4.10
CA ALA A 70 -3.72 -13.49 4.49
C ALA A 70 -4.88 -13.17 3.54
N ILE A 71 -5.07 -11.89 3.17
CA ILE A 71 -6.06 -11.46 2.18
C ILE A 71 -5.81 -12.16 0.84
N GLY A 72 -4.56 -12.21 0.39
CA GLY A 72 -4.18 -12.89 -0.84
C GLY A 72 -4.43 -14.39 -0.81
N MET A 73 -4.00 -15.05 0.27
CA MET A 73 -4.17 -16.49 0.47
C MET A 73 -5.64 -16.93 0.52
N ILE A 74 -6.48 -16.20 1.25
CA ILE A 74 -7.90 -16.54 1.42
C ILE A 74 -8.68 -16.31 0.12
N ASN A 75 -8.34 -15.27 -0.64
CA ASN A 75 -9.05 -14.90 -1.86
C ASN A 75 -8.42 -15.50 -3.14
N ASN A 76 -7.42 -16.38 -3.02
CA ASN A 76 -6.62 -16.90 -4.15
C ASN A 76 -6.15 -15.77 -5.08
N LYS A 77 -5.64 -14.70 -4.49
CA LYS A 77 -5.25 -13.47 -5.17
C LYS A 77 -3.80 -13.14 -4.90
N THR A 78 -3.11 -12.63 -5.91
CA THR A 78 -1.77 -12.06 -5.73
C THR A 78 -1.89 -10.69 -5.06
N THR A 79 -1.26 -10.55 -3.90
CA THR A 79 -1.13 -9.29 -3.15
C THR A 79 0.34 -8.90 -3.02
N ALA A 80 0.60 -7.63 -2.77
CA ALA A 80 1.92 -7.07 -2.60
C ALA A 80 1.91 -6.00 -1.51
N VAL A 81 3.07 -5.82 -0.87
CA VAL A 81 3.28 -4.77 0.13
C VAL A 81 4.55 -4.02 -0.22
N ARG A 82 4.41 -2.73 -0.54
CA ARG A 82 5.50 -1.76 -0.70
C ARG A 82 5.30 -0.62 0.28
N VAL A 83 5.77 -0.85 1.51
CA VAL A 83 5.89 0.17 2.56
C VAL A 83 7.32 0.69 2.63
N ILE A 84 7.48 1.99 2.89
CA ILE A 84 8.77 2.68 2.86
C ILE A 84 9.01 3.34 4.23
N PRO A 85 9.76 2.70 5.14
CA PRO A 85 10.18 3.36 6.38
C PRO A 85 11.10 4.54 6.04
N VAL A 86 10.73 5.74 6.46
CA VAL A 86 11.50 6.96 6.17
C VAL A 86 12.27 7.42 7.42
N PRO A 87 13.61 7.25 7.46
CA PRO A 87 14.41 7.59 8.63
C PRO A 87 14.27 9.06 9.04
N GLY A 88 14.11 9.32 10.33
CA GLY A 88 14.00 10.68 10.88
C GLY A 88 12.68 11.41 10.58
N LYS A 89 11.69 10.71 10.02
CA LYS A 89 10.35 11.23 9.72
C LYS A 89 9.29 10.55 10.58
N ASP A 90 8.26 11.31 10.92
CA ASP A 90 7.09 10.85 11.66
C ASP A 90 5.77 11.20 10.93
N VAL A 91 4.64 10.78 11.48
CA VAL A 91 3.31 11.04 10.92
C VAL A 91 3.07 12.54 10.76
N GLY A 92 2.70 12.94 9.54
CA GLY A 92 2.45 14.34 9.18
C GLY A 92 3.62 15.03 8.50
N ASP A 93 4.82 14.46 8.55
CA ASP A 93 5.95 14.99 7.79
C ASP A 93 5.79 14.73 6.29
N GLU A 94 6.29 15.67 5.49
CA GLU A 94 6.37 15.51 4.04
C GLU A 94 7.68 14.83 3.63
N VAL A 95 7.59 13.98 2.61
CA VAL A 95 8.69 13.23 2.01
C VAL A 95 8.64 13.41 0.51
N ASP A 96 9.75 13.86 -0.08
CA ASP A 96 9.93 13.95 -1.53
C ASP A 96 10.91 12.84 -1.94
N PHE A 97 10.43 11.91 -2.78
CA PHE A 97 11.23 10.81 -3.32
C PHE A 97 11.92 11.18 -4.65
N GLY A 98 11.81 12.44 -5.10
CA GLY A 98 12.30 12.92 -6.39
C GLY A 98 11.33 12.63 -7.54
N GLY A 99 11.77 12.86 -8.78
CA GLY A 99 11.00 12.53 -10.00
C GLY A 99 10.66 13.70 -10.93
N TYR A 100 11.29 14.86 -10.78
CA TYR A 100 11.26 15.96 -11.76
C TYR A 100 12.28 15.76 -12.87
#